data_AF-A0A3R7FE48-F1
#
_entry.id   AF-A0A3R7FE48-F1
#
_cell.length_a   1.000
_cell.length_b   1.000
_cell.length_c   1.000
_cell.angle_alpha   90.00
_cell.angle_beta   90.00
_cell.angle_gamma   90.00
#
_symmetry.space_group_name_H-M   'P 1'
#
loop_
_entity.id
_entity.type
_entity.pdbx_description
1 polymer ?
#
loop_
_entity_poly.entity_id
_entity_poly.type
_entity_poly.pdbx_seq_one_letter_code
_entity_poly.pdbx_strand_id
1 'polypeptide(L)'
;DDVLTAYTDEKERRDTLDFPDVIETTLEFLRANDAVTERLREQFAAEMVDEFQDTDPRQWELVKLLTGVDEQTASNIFLVGDEKQSIYGFRGADVTTFGAARAELQTVNEVRGVDDVSESDAESPTALELSGNFRTLDEPLSFLNELFE
;
A
#
# COMPACT_ATOMS: atom_id res chain seq x y z
N ASP A 1 2.82 -31.34 -2.28
CA ASP A 1 2.96 -31.10 -3.72
C ASP A 1 1.78 -31.63 -4.52
N ASP A 2 1.49 -32.94 -4.56
CA ASP A 2 0.35 -33.47 -5.35
C ASP A 2 -1.03 -32.83 -5.07
N VAL A 3 -1.33 -32.47 -3.82
CA VAL A 3 -2.63 -31.89 -3.45
C VAL A 3 -2.78 -30.44 -3.93
N LEU A 4 -1.71 -29.64 -3.88
CA LEU A 4 -1.76 -28.25 -4.35
C LEU A 4 -1.90 -28.20 -5.87
N THR A 5 -1.18 -29.07 -6.58
CA THR A 5 -1.34 -29.22 -8.02
C THR A 5 -2.76 -29.63 -8.38
N ALA A 6 -3.31 -30.67 -7.74
CA ALA A 6 -4.68 -31.10 -7.99
C ALA A 6 -5.72 -30.02 -7.66
N TYR A 7 -5.45 -29.16 -6.66
CA TYR A 7 -6.28 -28.01 -6.33
C TYR A 7 -6.27 -26.98 -7.45
N THR A 8 -5.09 -26.58 -7.91
CA THR A 8 -4.93 -25.63 -9.02
C THR A 8 -5.56 -26.17 -10.31
N ASP A 9 -5.30 -27.42 -10.66
CA ASP A 9 -5.87 -28.07 -11.86
C ASP A 9 -7.41 -28.05 -11.82
N GLU A 10 -8.02 -28.29 -10.65
CA GLU A 10 -9.47 -28.28 -10.51
C GLU A 10 -10.05 -26.85 -10.58
N LYS A 11 -9.33 -25.84 -10.09
CA LYS A 11 -9.71 -24.43 -10.27
C LYS A 11 -9.70 -24.01 -11.73
N GLU A 12 -8.63 -24.38 -12.46
CA GLU A 12 -8.51 -24.14 -13.90
C GLU A 12 -9.63 -24.82 -14.68
N ARG A 13 -9.90 -26.10 -14.38
CA ARG A 13 -10.97 -26.87 -15.04
C ARG A 13 -12.37 -26.25 -14.85
N ARG A 14 -12.56 -25.44 -13.79
CA ARG A 14 -13.83 -24.80 -13.47
C ARG A 14 -13.90 -23.33 -13.86
N ASP A 15 -12.82 -22.75 -14.41
CA ASP A 15 -12.69 -21.32 -14.68
C ASP A 15 -12.97 -20.46 -13.43
N THR A 16 -12.43 -20.86 -12.28
CA THR A 16 -12.67 -20.19 -10.98
C THR A 16 -11.38 -19.68 -10.35
N LEU A 17 -11.46 -18.53 -9.69
CA LEU A 17 -10.37 -17.90 -8.93
C LEU A 17 -10.78 -17.71 -7.46
N ASP A 18 -9.86 -17.97 -6.55
CA ASP A 18 -9.94 -17.55 -5.15
C ASP A 18 -9.46 -16.11 -4.97
N PHE A 19 -9.65 -15.56 -3.77
CA PHE A 19 -9.20 -14.19 -3.46
C PHE A 19 -7.70 -13.94 -3.70
N PRO A 20 -6.76 -14.83 -3.33
CA PRO A 20 -5.34 -14.63 -3.65
C PRO A 20 -5.08 -14.69 -5.16
N ASP A 21 -5.76 -15.59 -5.87
CA ASP A 21 -5.57 -15.75 -7.31
C ASP A 21 -5.95 -14.48 -8.07
N VAL A 22 -6.98 -13.74 -7.60
CA VAL A 22 -7.36 -12.46 -8.21
C VAL A 22 -6.19 -11.48 -8.23
N ILE A 23 -5.44 -11.38 -7.13
CA ILE A 23 -4.28 -10.48 -7.05
C ILE A 23 -3.14 -11.01 -7.92
N GLU A 24 -2.84 -12.30 -7.82
CA GLU A 24 -1.72 -12.93 -8.54
C GLU A 24 -1.93 -12.93 -10.05
N THR A 25 -3.12 -13.34 -10.52
CA THR A 25 -3.48 -13.29 -11.94
C THR A 25 -3.49 -11.84 -12.46
N THR A 26 -3.91 -10.87 -11.65
CA THR A 26 -3.87 -9.44 -12.06
C THR A 26 -2.43 -8.95 -12.21
N LEU A 27 -1.55 -9.29 -11.27
CA LEU A 27 -0.13 -8.96 -11.34
C LEU A 27 0.53 -9.57 -12.58
N GLU A 28 0.29 -10.86 -12.83
CA GLU A 28 0.81 -11.57 -14.01
C GLU A 28 0.30 -10.93 -15.31
N PHE A 29 -0.99 -10.63 -15.37
CA PHE A 29 -1.59 -9.99 -16.53
C PHE A 29 -0.98 -8.62 -16.82
N LEU A 30 -0.87 -7.75 -15.80
CA LEU A 30 -0.32 -6.40 -15.99
C LEU A 30 1.17 -6.42 -16.34
N ARG A 31 1.96 -7.32 -15.73
CA ARG A 31 3.38 -7.52 -16.06
C ARG A 31 3.60 -8.04 -17.49
N ALA A 32 2.64 -8.78 -18.03
CA ALA A 32 2.71 -9.30 -19.40
C ALA A 32 2.15 -8.34 -20.45
N ASN A 33 1.49 -7.25 -20.05
CA ASN A 33 0.75 -6.36 -20.94
C ASN A 33 1.03 -4.89 -20.66
N ASP A 34 2.25 -4.43 -20.98
CA ASP A 34 2.70 -3.05 -20.77
C ASP A 34 1.71 -2.00 -21.28
N ALA A 35 1.16 -2.18 -22.49
CA ALA A 35 0.18 -1.24 -23.06
C ALA A 35 -1.10 -1.08 -22.22
N VAL A 36 -1.50 -2.13 -21.49
CA VAL A 36 -2.64 -2.05 -20.56
C VAL A 36 -2.25 -1.34 -19.28
N THR A 37 -1.07 -1.66 -18.75
CA THR A 37 -0.50 -1.03 -17.55
C THR A 37 -0.30 0.47 -17.74
N GLU A 38 0.30 0.89 -18.86
CA GLU A 38 0.45 2.30 -19.25
C GLU A 38 -0.89 3.01 -19.37
N ARG A 39 -1.87 2.38 -20.05
CA ARG A 39 -3.22 2.95 -20.17
C ARG A 39 -3.89 3.13 -18.81
N LEU A 40 -3.69 2.22 -17.87
CA LEU A 40 -4.25 2.33 -16.52
C LEU A 40 -3.55 3.44 -15.71
N ARG A 41 -2.22 3.55 -15.81
CA ARG A 41 -1.45 4.67 -15.23
C ARG A 41 -1.95 6.02 -15.73
N GLU A 42 -2.21 6.15 -17.03
CA GLU A 42 -2.72 7.38 -17.63
C GLU A 42 -4.17 7.69 -17.26
N GLN A 43 -4.96 6.68 -16.89
CA GLN A 43 -6.37 6.84 -16.58
C GLN A 43 -6.60 7.60 -15.27
N PHE A 44 -5.69 7.46 -14.31
CA PHE A 44 -5.82 8.03 -12.97
C PHE A 44 -4.74 9.09 -12.72
N ALA A 45 -5.16 10.35 -12.53
CA ALA A 45 -4.24 11.44 -12.24
C ALA A 45 -3.62 11.36 -10.83
N ALA A 46 -4.31 10.68 -9.91
CA ALA A 46 -3.87 10.43 -8.55
C ALA A 46 -4.56 9.17 -8.00
N GLU A 47 -3.89 8.48 -7.09
CA GLU A 47 -4.35 7.26 -6.42
C GLU A 47 -4.19 7.40 -4.91
N MET A 48 -5.13 6.83 -4.15
CA MET A 48 -5.09 6.84 -2.70
C MET A 48 -5.32 5.44 -2.17
N VAL A 49 -4.48 5.01 -1.24
CA VAL A 49 -4.64 3.74 -0.52
C VAL A 49 -4.87 4.07 0.95
N ASP A 50 -6.06 3.70 1.45
CA ASP A 50 -6.45 3.82 2.85
C ASP A 50 -6.16 2.51 3.60
N GLU A 51 -6.05 2.58 4.92
CA GLU A 51 -5.74 1.44 5.79
C GLU A 51 -4.47 0.65 5.36
N PHE A 52 -3.43 1.37 4.91
CA PHE A 52 -2.25 0.76 4.31
C PHE A 52 -1.52 -0.22 5.24
N GLN A 53 -1.64 -0.04 6.56
CA GLN A 53 -1.03 -0.93 7.56
C GLN A 53 -1.53 -2.39 7.48
N ASP A 54 -2.64 -2.63 6.80
CA ASP A 54 -3.22 -3.96 6.60
C ASP A 54 -2.93 -4.55 5.20
N THR A 55 -2.09 -3.87 4.40
CA THR A 55 -1.71 -4.28 3.04
C THR A 55 -0.67 -5.38 3.06
N ASP A 56 -0.84 -6.42 2.22
CA ASP A 56 0.18 -7.45 2.01
C ASP A 56 1.16 -7.10 0.87
N PRO A 57 2.38 -7.68 0.84
CA PRO A 57 3.39 -7.33 -0.16
C PRO A 57 2.92 -7.44 -1.62
N ARG A 58 2.04 -8.38 -1.96
CA ARG A 58 1.54 -8.54 -3.35
C ARG A 58 0.57 -7.41 -3.72
N GLN A 59 -0.20 -6.93 -2.76
CA GLN A 59 -1.05 -5.75 -2.98
C GLN A 59 -0.21 -4.50 -3.17
N TRP A 60 0.88 -4.35 -2.41
CA TRP A 60 1.81 -3.25 -2.63
C TRP A 60 2.45 -3.32 -4.02
N GLU A 61 2.92 -4.50 -4.46
CA GLU A 61 3.42 -4.71 -5.83
C GLU A 61 2.40 -4.30 -6.91
N LEU A 62 1.12 -4.58 -6.69
CA LEU A 62 0.06 -4.18 -7.63
C LEU A 62 -0.06 -2.66 -7.68
N VAL A 63 -0.06 -1.99 -6.53
CA VAL A 63 -0.11 -0.53 -6.45
C VAL A 63 1.10 0.08 -7.14
N LYS A 64 2.31 -0.42 -6.91
CA LYS A 64 3.53 0.05 -7.58
C LYS A 64 3.46 -0.09 -9.09
N LEU A 65 2.91 -1.21 -9.57
CA LEU A 65 2.74 -1.45 -11.00
C LEU A 65 1.77 -0.45 -11.64
N LEU A 66 0.67 -0.13 -10.94
CA LEU A 66 -0.35 0.81 -11.39
C LEU A 66 0.07 2.28 -11.27
N THR A 67 0.99 2.59 -10.35
CA THR A 67 1.45 3.96 -10.11
C THR A 67 2.78 4.27 -10.76
N GLY A 68 3.62 3.29 -11.10
CA GLY A 68 4.99 3.53 -11.60
C GLY A 68 5.99 3.92 -10.50
N VAL A 69 5.70 3.58 -9.23
CA VAL A 69 6.60 3.83 -8.09
C VAL A 69 7.98 3.19 -8.31
N ASP A 70 8.02 1.93 -8.74
CA ASP A 70 9.28 1.22 -9.02
C ASP A 70 10.10 1.85 -10.16
N GLU A 71 9.43 2.55 -11.08
CA GLU A 71 10.06 3.20 -12.24
C GLU A 71 10.49 4.64 -11.94
N GLN A 72 10.26 5.14 -10.72
CA GLN A 72 10.47 6.54 -10.32
C GLN A 72 9.70 7.55 -11.20
N THR A 73 8.72 7.07 -11.98
CA THR A 73 7.82 7.85 -12.83
C THR A 73 6.48 8.11 -12.15
N ALA A 74 6.41 7.84 -10.84
CA ALA A 74 5.17 7.63 -10.11
C ALA A 74 4.06 8.66 -10.40
N SER A 75 2.84 8.18 -10.62
CA SER A 75 1.60 8.91 -10.46
C SER A 75 1.52 9.54 -9.06
N ASN A 76 0.65 10.53 -8.87
CA ASN A 76 0.44 11.10 -7.53
C ASN A 76 -0.24 10.05 -6.62
N ILE A 77 0.54 9.35 -5.79
CA ILE A 77 0.05 8.35 -4.85
C ILE A 77 0.02 8.92 -3.42
N PHE A 78 -1.05 8.63 -2.68
CA PHE A 78 -1.21 9.01 -1.28
C PHE A 78 -1.56 7.79 -0.43
N LEU A 79 -0.71 7.47 0.55
CA LEU A 79 -0.92 6.35 1.47
C LEU A 79 -1.41 6.89 2.82
N VAL A 80 -2.47 6.29 3.35
CA VAL A 80 -3.01 6.57 4.68
C VAL A 80 -2.98 5.30 5.51
N GLY A 81 -2.51 5.40 6.75
CA GLY A 81 -2.58 4.30 7.70
C GLY A 81 -1.91 4.63 9.02
N ASP A 82 -2.07 3.72 9.97
CA ASP A 82 -1.49 3.81 11.31
C ASP A 82 -0.89 2.45 11.69
N GLU A 83 0.44 2.38 11.77
CA GLU A 83 1.16 1.16 12.15
C GLU A 83 0.70 0.61 13.52
N LYS A 84 0.31 1.48 14.45
CA LYS A 84 -0.17 1.09 15.79
C LYS A 84 -1.53 0.38 15.75
N GLN A 85 -2.26 0.50 14.64
CA GLN A 85 -3.57 -0.12 14.42
C GLN A 85 -3.51 -1.39 13.58
N SER A 86 -2.32 -1.82 13.12
CA SER A 86 -2.20 -3.08 12.39
C SER A 86 -2.50 -4.26 13.30
N ILE A 87 -3.67 -4.88 13.11
CA ILE A 87 -4.13 -6.05 13.88
C ILE A 87 -4.33 -7.29 13.01
N TYR A 88 -4.14 -7.19 11.69
CA TYR A 88 -4.38 -8.26 10.73
C TYR A 88 -3.13 -9.07 10.34
N GLY A 89 -2.06 -9.06 11.15
CA GLY A 89 -0.85 -9.84 10.88
C GLY A 89 -1.10 -11.34 10.63
N PHE A 90 -2.14 -11.92 11.25
CA PHE A 90 -2.55 -13.31 11.02
C PHE A 90 -3.12 -13.58 9.61
N ARG A 91 -3.44 -12.53 8.83
CA ARG A 91 -3.94 -12.62 7.45
C ARG A 91 -2.87 -12.27 6.40
N GLY A 92 -1.63 -12.05 6.83
CA GLY A 92 -0.52 -11.70 5.94
C GLY A 92 -0.35 -10.19 5.71
N ALA A 93 -1.08 -9.34 6.44
CA ALA A 93 -0.68 -7.94 6.57
C ALA A 93 0.71 -7.89 7.19
N ASP A 94 1.61 -7.15 6.56
CA ASP A 94 2.99 -7.03 7.01
C ASP A 94 3.30 -5.57 7.31
N VAL A 95 3.41 -5.23 8.59
CA VAL A 95 3.75 -3.87 9.06
C VAL A 95 5.07 -3.40 8.45
N THR A 96 5.99 -4.31 8.10
CA THR A 96 7.24 -3.93 7.41
C THR A 96 6.97 -3.39 6.00
N THR A 97 5.86 -3.76 5.36
CA THR A 97 5.41 -3.19 4.08
C THR A 97 5.08 -1.70 4.22
N PHE A 98 4.50 -1.27 5.35
CA PHE A 98 4.25 0.15 5.61
C PHE A 98 5.54 0.96 5.62
N GLY A 99 6.53 0.52 6.41
CA GLY A 99 7.84 1.16 6.48
C GLY A 99 8.60 1.13 5.14
N ALA A 100 8.55 0.01 4.42
CA ALA A 100 9.17 -0.13 3.11
C ALA A 100 8.54 0.82 2.07
N ALA A 101 7.21 0.85 1.98
CA ALA A 101 6.50 1.75 1.08
C ALA A 101 6.78 3.22 1.40
N ARG A 102 6.84 3.59 2.68
CA ARG A 102 7.24 4.94 3.11
C ARG A 102 8.64 5.31 2.60
N ALA A 103 9.62 4.42 2.77
CA ALA A 103 11.00 4.65 2.33
C ALA A 103 11.12 4.72 0.79
N GLU A 104 10.38 3.88 0.07
CA GLU A 104 10.32 3.90 -1.39
C GLU A 104 9.72 5.21 -1.90
N LEU A 105 8.59 5.66 -1.34
CA LEU A 105 7.95 6.92 -1.72
C LEU A 105 8.82 8.13 -1.40
N GLN A 106 9.51 8.12 -0.26
CA GLN A 106 10.48 9.16 0.07
C GLN A 106 11.57 9.24 -1.01
N THR A 107 12.13 8.11 -1.41
CA THR A 107 13.14 8.04 -2.49
C THR A 107 12.59 8.62 -3.80
N VAL A 108 11.36 8.26 -4.18
CA VAL A 108 10.70 8.80 -5.38
C VAL A 108 10.50 10.31 -5.27
N ASN A 109 10.08 10.82 -4.11
CA ASN A 109 9.84 12.24 -3.88
C ASN A 109 11.14 13.05 -3.95
N GLU A 110 12.23 12.53 -3.39
CA GLU A 110 13.57 13.11 -3.48
C GLU A 110 14.05 13.19 -4.93
N VAL A 111 13.91 12.11 -5.70
CA VAL A 111 14.30 12.05 -7.13
C VAL A 111 13.49 13.03 -7.97
N ARG A 112 12.20 13.21 -7.65
CA ARG A 112 11.32 14.16 -8.34
C ARG A 112 11.50 15.60 -7.88
N GLY A 113 12.25 15.86 -6.82
CA GLY A 113 12.46 17.19 -6.25
C GLY A 113 11.17 17.79 -5.67
N VAL A 114 10.22 16.95 -5.24
CA VAL A 114 8.95 17.40 -4.64
C VAL A 114 9.00 17.43 -3.11
N ASP A 115 10.09 16.93 -2.53
CA ASP A 115 10.31 16.90 -1.07
C ASP A 115 10.86 18.22 -0.51
N ASP A 116 10.98 19.25 -1.36
CA ASP A 116 11.52 20.57 -1.03
C ASP A 116 10.37 21.61 -0.97
N VAL A 117 9.52 21.53 0.05
CA VAL A 117 8.47 22.53 0.33
C VAL A 117 8.64 23.09 1.75
N SER A 118 9.14 24.31 1.81
CA SER A 118 9.71 24.97 2.99
C SER A 118 8.70 25.66 3.92
N GLU A 119 7.46 25.17 4.08
CA GLU A 119 6.41 25.92 4.80
C GLU A 119 5.77 25.22 6.01
N SER A 120 6.29 24.08 6.49
CA SER A 120 5.72 23.43 7.69
C SER A 120 6.78 22.90 8.65
N ASP A 121 6.44 22.82 9.94
CA ASP A 121 7.24 22.18 11.00
C ASP A 121 7.32 20.64 10.87
N ALA A 122 6.87 20.06 9.75
CA ALA A 122 6.95 18.63 9.48
C ALA A 122 8.36 18.23 9.03
N GLU A 123 8.84 17.06 9.46
CA GLU A 123 10.16 16.51 9.05
C GLU A 123 10.27 16.26 7.54
N SER A 124 9.15 16.09 6.83
CA SER A 124 9.08 16.07 5.37
C SER A 124 7.70 16.58 4.91
N PRO A 125 7.61 17.37 3.83
CA PRO A 125 6.33 17.83 3.28
C PRO A 125 5.49 16.69 2.67
N THR A 126 6.11 15.53 2.42
CA THR A 126 5.47 14.36 1.85
C THR A 126 5.16 13.27 2.88
N ALA A 127 5.61 13.43 4.13
CA ALA A 127 5.26 12.59 5.26
C ALA A 127 4.48 13.40 6.31
N LEU A 128 3.16 13.24 6.32
CA LEU A 128 2.28 13.94 7.26
C LEU A 128 1.98 13.06 8.49
N GLU A 129 2.23 13.61 9.68
CA GLU A 129 1.81 13.00 10.93
C GLU A 129 0.56 13.72 11.48
N LEU A 130 -0.50 12.95 11.73
CA LEU A 130 -1.77 13.47 12.26
C LEU A 130 -1.94 13.00 13.71
N SER A 131 -1.47 13.79 14.67
CA SER A 131 -1.53 13.47 16.10
C SER A 131 -2.83 13.90 16.80
N GLY A 132 -3.68 14.68 16.13
CA GLY A 132 -4.95 15.17 16.69
C GLY A 132 -6.03 14.09 16.73
N ASN A 133 -6.65 13.91 17.90
CA ASN A 133 -7.83 13.06 18.04
C ASN A 133 -9.11 13.91 18.11
N PHE A 134 -10.03 13.69 17.17
CA PHE A 134 -11.31 14.43 17.10
C PHE A 134 -12.52 13.57 17.46
N ARG A 135 -12.31 12.32 17.90
CA ARG A 135 -13.38 11.34 18.15
C ARG A 135 -13.53 10.97 19.63
N THR A 136 -12.50 11.21 20.44
CA THR A 136 -12.38 10.74 21.81
C THR A 136 -12.15 11.92 22.74
N LEU A 137 -12.71 11.86 23.95
CA LEU A 137 -12.45 12.86 24.99
C LEU A 137 -11.05 12.69 25.56
N ASP A 138 -10.52 13.73 26.20
CA ASP A 138 -9.18 13.76 26.76
C ASP A 138 -8.94 12.64 27.79
N GLU A 139 -9.94 12.33 28.63
CA GLU A 139 -9.76 11.37 29.74
C GLU A 139 -9.47 9.93 29.24
N PRO A 140 -10.24 9.32 28.32
CA PRO A 140 -9.84 8.05 27.71
C PRO A 140 -8.52 8.12 26.92
N LEU A 141 -8.20 9.26 26.28
CA LEU A 141 -6.96 9.41 25.52
C LEU A 141 -5.73 9.42 26.43
N SER A 142 -5.77 10.17 27.54
CA SER A 142 -4.70 10.17 28.53
C SER A 142 -4.46 8.78 29.10
N PHE A 143 -5.52 8.04 29.43
CA PHE A 143 -5.40 6.67 29.91
C PHE A 143 -4.74 5.74 28.87
N LEU A 144 -5.15 5.82 27.61
CA LEU A 144 -4.55 5.00 26.54
C LEU A 144 -3.09 5.36 26.30
N ASN A 145 -2.74 6.65 26.30
CA ASN A 145 -1.37 7.10 26.15
C ASN A 145 -0.49 6.58 27.31
N GLU A 146 -0.93 6.70 28.56
CA GLU A 146 -0.22 6.15 29.73
C GLU A 146 -0.07 4.63 29.67
N LEU A 147 -1.02 3.92 29.07
CA LEU A 147 -0.99 2.45 28.96
C LEU A 147 0.04 1.96 27.93
N PHE A 148 0.30 2.75 26.88
CA PHE A 148 1.14 2.38 25.74
C PHE A 148 2.45 3.20 25.62
N GLU A 149 2.74 4.08 26.60
CA GLU A 149 4.07 4.69 26.84
C GLU A 149 5.09 3.68 27.38
#